data_AF-A0A6A6WZB4-F1
#
_entry.id   AF-A0A6A6WZB4-F1
#
_cell.length_a   1.000
_cell.length_b   1.000
_cell.length_c   1.000
_cell.angle_alpha   90.00
_cell.angle_beta   90.00
_cell.angle_gamma   90.00
#
_symmetry.space_group_name_H-M   'P 1'
#
loop_
_entity.id
_entity.type
_entity.pdbx_description
1 polymer ?
#
loop_
_entity_poly.entity_id
_entity_poly.type
_entity_poly.pdbx_seq_one_letter_code
_entity_poly.pdbx_strand_id
1 'polypeptide(L)'
;MSTRTSTLAFAMFESLSDVVLANVWGVYVLVLKKPRRRDLMYIGSGTASHRGLRARLYEHEHGVLCPRYVADAQRAVCRTYHKALLAYCSNIPVYRTVIVAVEAALSAVF
;
A
#
# COMPACT_ATOMS: atom_id res chain seq x y z
N MET A 1 9.71 -17.56 24.93
CA MET A 1 10.00 -17.15 23.53
C MET A 1 8.72 -17.28 22.73
N SER A 2 8.08 -16.17 22.38
CA SER A 2 6.86 -16.16 21.56
C SER A 2 7.29 -15.99 20.09
N THR A 3 7.15 -17.05 19.31
CA THR A 3 7.32 -17.02 17.85
C THR A 3 6.21 -16.18 17.25
N ARG A 4 6.51 -14.94 16.88
CA ARG A 4 5.59 -14.11 16.07
C ARG A 4 5.53 -14.71 14.66
N THR A 5 4.47 -15.45 14.40
CA THR A 5 4.11 -15.89 13.06
C THR A 5 3.85 -14.66 12.20
N SER A 6 4.76 -14.34 11.29
CA SER A 6 4.53 -13.34 10.25
C SER A 6 3.59 -13.93 9.22
N THR A 7 2.29 -13.76 9.42
CA THR A 7 1.25 -14.22 8.49
C THR A 7 1.25 -13.32 7.25
N LEU A 8 1.57 -13.90 6.09
CA LEU A 8 1.28 -13.30 4.78
C LEU A 8 -0.22 -13.44 4.52
N ALA A 9 -1.01 -12.46 4.95
CA ALA A 9 -2.45 -12.43 4.73
C ALA A 9 -2.78 -11.40 3.64
N PHE A 10 -3.45 -11.84 2.56
CA PHE A 10 -4.12 -10.95 1.61
C PHE A 10 -5.45 -10.50 2.22
N ALA A 11 -5.61 -9.19 2.41
CA ALA A 11 -6.84 -8.63 2.96
C ALA A 11 -7.25 -7.39 2.18
N MET A 12 -8.55 -7.31 1.87
CA MET A 12 -9.14 -6.09 1.33
C MET A 12 -9.02 -5.01 2.39
N PHE A 13 -8.65 -3.80 1.97
CA PHE A 13 -8.31 -2.76 2.93
C PHE A 13 -9.45 -2.44 3.92
N GLU A 14 -10.68 -2.47 3.42
CA GLU A 14 -11.91 -2.22 4.20
C GLU A 14 -12.19 -3.32 5.24
N SER A 15 -11.61 -4.50 5.08
CA SER A 15 -11.74 -5.62 6.02
C SER A 15 -10.67 -5.64 7.12
N LEU A 16 -9.69 -4.73 7.07
CA LEU A 16 -8.62 -4.65 8.06
C LEU A 16 -9.09 -3.91 9.33
N SER A 17 -8.75 -4.46 10.49
CA SER A 17 -9.04 -3.79 11.75
C SER A 17 -8.24 -2.50 11.90
N ASP A 18 -8.80 -1.50 12.57
CA ASP A 18 -8.15 -0.21 12.81
C ASP A 18 -6.81 -0.33 13.54
N VAL A 19 -6.65 -1.38 14.34
CA VAL A 19 -5.41 -1.70 15.05
C VAL A 19 -4.27 -2.02 14.08
N VAL A 20 -4.55 -2.79 13.01
CA VAL A 20 -3.54 -3.11 11.99
C VAL A 20 -3.15 -1.85 11.23
N LEU A 21 -4.07 -0.91 11.05
CA LEU A 21 -3.86 0.26 10.22
C LEU A 21 -3.11 1.40 10.91
N ALA A 22 -3.03 1.41 12.24
CA ALA A 22 -2.51 2.55 12.99
C ALA A 22 -0.98 2.64 13.07
N ASN A 23 -0.27 1.51 13.20
CA ASN A 23 1.17 1.50 13.57
C ASN A 23 2.01 0.47 12.80
N VAL A 24 1.67 0.20 11.54
CA VAL A 24 2.42 -0.75 10.70
C VAL A 24 2.97 -0.06 9.46
N TRP A 25 4.10 -0.59 8.95
CA TRP A 25 4.54 -0.35 7.59
C TRP A 25 3.94 -1.43 6.71
N GLY A 26 3.26 -1.04 5.62
CA GLY A 26 2.61 -1.95 4.70
C GLY A 26 3.19 -1.90 3.29
N VAL A 27 3.13 -3.01 2.58
CA VAL A 27 3.19 -3.08 1.11
C VAL A 27 1.78 -3.19 0.60
N TYR A 28 1.36 -2.27 -0.26
CA TYR A 28 -0.01 -2.17 -0.72
C TYR A 28 -0.05 -1.99 -2.23
N VAL A 29 -1.21 -2.30 -2.79
CA VAL A 29 -1.50 -2.08 -4.20
C VAL A 29 -2.67 -1.12 -4.37
N LEU A 30 -2.53 -0.20 -5.31
CA LEU A 30 -3.57 0.68 -5.81
C LEU A 30 -3.86 0.30 -7.26
N VAL A 31 -5.12 -0.02 -7.55
CA VAL A 31 -5.59 -0.22 -8.92
C VAL A 31 -6.29 1.06 -9.37
N LEU A 32 -5.75 1.67 -10.42
CA LEU A 32 -6.19 2.93 -10.99
C LEU A 32 -6.93 2.63 -12.30
N LYS A 33 -8.20 3.02 -12.36
CA LYS A 33 -9.07 2.77 -13.51
C LYS A 33 -9.16 4.02 -14.37
N LYS A 34 -8.96 3.86 -15.68
CA LYS A 34 -9.20 4.89 -16.69
C LYS A 34 -10.29 4.44 -17.65
N PRO A 35 -11.34 5.25 -17.91
CA PRO A 35 -12.40 4.86 -18.83
C PRO A 35 -11.85 4.44 -20.20
N ARG A 36 -12.29 3.28 -20.71
CA ARG A 36 -11.93 2.74 -22.04
C ARG A 36 -10.43 2.49 -22.24
N ARG A 37 -9.67 2.31 -21.15
CA ARG A 37 -8.25 1.95 -21.19
C ARG A 37 -8.01 0.78 -20.24
N ARG A 38 -6.83 0.16 -20.35
CA ARG A 38 -6.39 -0.84 -19.38
C ARG A 38 -6.19 -0.17 -18.01
N ASP A 39 -6.51 -0.92 -16.98
CA ASP A 39 -6.26 -0.50 -15.60
C ASP A 39 -4.75 -0.41 -15.36
N LEU A 40 -4.35 0.53 -14.50
CA LEU A 40 -2.97 0.70 -14.07
C LEU A 40 -2.84 0.15 -12.65
N MET A 41 -1.75 -0.56 -12.39
CA MET A 41 -1.42 -1.03 -11.04
C MET A 41 -0.25 -0.21 -10.51
N TYR A 42 -0.36 0.18 -9.25
CA TYR A 42 0.73 0.77 -8.49
C TYR A 42 0.95 -0.07 -7.24
N ILE A 43 2.14 -0.62 -7.08
CA ILE A 43 2.58 -1.28 -5.86
C ILE A 43 3.55 -0.34 -5.17
N GLY A 44 3.33 -0.12 -3.88
CA GLY A 44 4.21 0.71 -3.08
C GLY A 44 4.24 0.25 -1.64
N SER A 45 5.23 0.72 -0.89
CA SER A 45 5.25 0.54 0.55
C SER A 45 5.22 1.86 1.31
N GLY A 46 4.89 1.78 2.59
CA GLY A 46 4.91 2.96 3.46
C GLY A 46 4.05 2.84 4.71
N THR A 47 4.13 3.91 5.48
CA THR A 47 3.26 4.23 6.60
C THR A 47 3.12 5.75 6.69
N ALA A 48 2.04 6.29 7.25
CA ALA A 48 2.01 7.68 7.67
C ALA A 48 2.55 7.75 9.11
N SER A 49 3.51 8.63 9.36
CA SER A 49 4.24 8.76 10.62
C SER A 49 3.36 8.91 11.87
N HIS A 50 2.15 9.46 11.75
CA HIS A 50 1.24 9.71 12.88
C HIS A 50 -0.07 8.91 12.88
N ARG A 51 -0.53 8.41 11.72
CA ARG A 51 -1.85 7.79 11.56
C ARG A 51 -1.81 6.48 10.75
N GLY A 52 -0.60 5.96 10.56
CA GLY A 52 -0.33 4.67 9.95
C GLY A 52 -0.76 4.56 8.49
N LEU A 53 -1.05 3.33 8.08
CA LEU A 53 -1.32 2.99 6.70
C LEU A 53 -2.65 3.59 6.20
N ARG A 54 -3.65 3.75 7.07
CA ARG A 54 -4.95 4.35 6.70
C ARG A 54 -4.78 5.79 6.23
N ALA A 55 -4.01 6.59 6.96
CA ALA A 55 -3.72 7.95 6.51
C ALA A 55 -2.88 7.97 5.25
N ARG A 56 -1.93 7.05 5.08
CA ARG A 56 -1.14 6.97 3.84
C ARG A 56 -2.00 6.71 2.60
N LEU A 57 -3.02 5.87 2.74
CA LEU A 57 -3.94 5.60 1.63
C LEU A 57 -4.90 6.76 1.39
N TYR A 58 -5.40 7.38 2.45
CA TYR A 58 -6.19 8.61 2.35
C TYR A 58 -5.41 9.71 1.63
N GLU A 59 -4.12 9.89 1.96
CA GLU A 59 -3.20 10.81 1.30
C GLU A 59 -3.13 10.55 -0.22
N HIS A 60 -2.94 9.30 -0.63
CA HIS A 60 -2.95 8.94 -2.05
C HIS A 60 -4.27 9.29 -2.73
N GLU A 61 -5.41 9.00 -2.10
CA GLU A 61 -6.73 9.29 -2.67
C GLU A 61 -6.99 10.78 -2.88
N HIS A 62 -6.43 11.62 -2.01
CA HIS A 62 -6.61 13.06 -2.03
C HIS A 62 -5.43 13.80 -2.71
N GLY A 63 -4.49 13.06 -3.31
CA GLY A 63 -3.33 13.63 -4.00
C GLY A 63 -2.32 14.30 -3.07
N VAL A 64 -2.36 14.00 -1.76
CA VAL A 64 -1.43 14.53 -0.75
C VAL A 64 -0.22 13.61 -0.68
N LEU A 65 1.00 14.15 -0.82
CA LEU A 65 2.25 13.36 -0.74
C LEU A 65 2.25 12.10 -1.64
N CYS A 66 1.57 12.20 -2.79
CA CYS A 66 1.35 11.10 -3.70
C CYS A 66 2.60 10.84 -4.57
N PRO A 67 3.01 9.57 -4.77
CA PRO A 67 4.10 9.21 -5.65
C PRO A 67 3.88 9.76 -7.05
N ARG A 68 4.97 10.18 -7.70
CA ARG A 68 4.94 10.87 -9.00
C ARG A 68 4.01 10.20 -10.01
N TYR A 69 4.14 8.88 -10.21
CA TYR A 69 3.36 8.16 -11.22
C TYR A 69 1.88 7.99 -10.85
N VAL A 70 1.56 7.93 -9.55
CA VAL A 70 0.15 7.91 -9.10
C VAL A 70 -0.46 9.29 -9.30
N ALA A 71 0.26 10.36 -8.97
CA ALA A 71 -0.18 11.73 -9.19
C ALA A 71 -0.37 12.02 -10.70
N ASP A 72 0.56 11.59 -11.55
CA ASP A 72 0.47 11.73 -13.00
C ASP A 72 -0.74 10.94 -13.56
N ALA A 73 -0.98 9.73 -13.05
CA ALA A 73 -2.17 8.95 -13.42
C ALA A 73 -3.47 9.64 -12.99
N GLN A 74 -3.53 10.18 -11.78
CA GLN A 74 -4.69 10.93 -11.28
C GLN A 74 -4.97 12.18 -12.14
N ARG A 75 -3.94 12.94 -12.52
CA ARG A 75 -4.07 14.07 -13.47
C ARG A 75 -4.56 13.62 -14.84
N ALA A 76 -4.23 12.39 -15.26
CA ALA A 76 -4.71 11.78 -16.49
C ALA A 76 -6.14 11.21 -16.41
N VAL A 77 -6.92 11.61 -15.39
CA VAL A 77 -8.30 11.21 -15.12
C VAL A 77 -8.44 9.73 -14.74
N CYS A 78 -7.38 9.12 -14.20
CA CYS A 78 -7.48 7.82 -13.55
C CYS A 78 -8.04 7.99 -12.13
N ARG A 79 -8.97 7.12 -11.72
CA ARG A 79 -9.47 7.07 -10.33
C ARG A 79 -9.00 5.79 -9.66
N THR A 80 -8.61 5.88 -8.40
CA THR A 80 -8.35 4.68 -7.58
C THR A 80 -9.65 3.90 -7.42
N TYR A 81 -9.66 2.64 -7.84
CA TYR A 81 -10.85 1.78 -7.85
C TYR A 81 -10.71 0.61 -6.88
N HIS A 82 -9.52 0.01 -6.75
CA HIS A 82 -9.25 -1.00 -5.72
C HIS A 82 -7.99 -0.68 -4.94
N LYS A 83 -7.98 -1.09 -3.67
CA LYS A 83 -6.87 -0.93 -2.73
C LYS A 83 -6.76 -2.20 -1.90
N ALA A 84 -5.57 -2.79 -1.83
CA ALA A 84 -5.33 -3.97 -1.00
C ALA A 84 -3.99 -3.89 -0.28
N LEU A 85 -3.93 -4.51 0.91
CA LEU A 85 -2.70 -4.70 1.65
C LEU A 85 -2.13 -6.08 1.31
N LEU A 86 -0.88 -6.11 0.84
CA LEU A 86 -0.21 -7.33 0.41
C LEU A 86 0.65 -7.93 1.53
N ALA A 87 1.30 -7.07 2.33
CA ALA A 87 2.09 -7.46 3.48
C ALA A 87 2.19 -6.30 4.48
N TYR A 88 2.38 -6.58 5.76
CA TYR A 88 2.66 -5.54 6.77
C TYR A 88 3.57 -6.02 7.90
N CYS A 89 4.24 -5.07 8.55
CA CYS A 89 5.06 -5.34 9.73
C CYS A 89 4.98 -4.20 10.75
N SER A 90 4.95 -4.55 12.02
CA SER A 90 5.03 -3.62 13.15
C SER A 90 6.46 -3.33 13.63
N ASN A 91 7.43 -4.20 13.30
CA ASN A 91 8.84 -4.02 13.65
C ASN A 91 9.63 -3.41 12.47
N ILE A 92 9.38 -2.13 12.22
CA ILE A 92 9.86 -1.42 11.03
C ILE A 92 11.39 -1.44 10.88
N PRO A 93 12.20 -1.16 11.91
CA PRO A 93 13.66 -1.09 11.76
C PRO A 93 14.29 -2.40 11.29
N VAL A 94 13.76 -3.53 11.76
CA VAL A 94 14.30 -4.86 11.46
C VAL A 94 13.84 -5.36 10.09
N TYR A 95 12.63 -4.98 9.65
CA TYR A 95 12.00 -5.55 8.46
C TYR A 95 11.99 -4.63 7.24
N ARG A 96 12.61 -3.45 7.31
CA ARG A 96 12.60 -2.48 6.22
C ARG A 96 13.16 -3.06 4.91
N THR A 97 14.26 -3.81 4.98
CA THR A 97 14.87 -4.46 3.81
C THR A 97 13.96 -5.52 3.19
N VAL A 98 13.28 -6.32 4.03
CA VAL A 98 12.34 -7.35 3.56
C VAL A 98 11.14 -6.70 2.88
N ILE A 99 10.61 -5.61 3.45
CA ILE A 99 9.49 -4.89 2.85
C ILE A 99 9.87 -4.30 1.48
N VAL A 100 11.04 -3.68 1.38
CA VAL A 100 11.53 -3.14 0.10
C VAL A 100 11.75 -4.27 -0.91
N ALA A 101 12.27 -5.42 -0.49
CA ALA A 101 12.43 -6.57 -1.37
C ALA A 101 11.08 -7.12 -1.87
N VAL A 102 10.06 -7.19 -1.00
CA VAL A 102 8.70 -7.61 -1.38
C VAL A 102 8.05 -6.61 -2.33
N GLU A 103 8.17 -5.30 -2.06
CA GLU A 103 7.72 -4.25 -2.97
C GLU A 103 8.38 -4.40 -4.34
N ALA A 104 9.71 -4.51 -4.39
CA ALA A 104 10.45 -4.66 -5.64
C ALA A 104 10.07 -5.92 -6.42
N ALA A 105 9.93 -7.06 -5.74
CA ALA A 105 9.54 -8.32 -6.36
C ALA A 105 8.14 -8.24 -6.97
N LEU A 106 7.18 -7.66 -6.24
CA LEU A 106 5.81 -7.54 -6.72
C LEU A 106 5.70 -6.51 -7.86
N SER A 107 6.41 -5.38 -7.76
CA SER A 107 6.48 -4.39 -8.85
C SER A 107 7.16 -4.90 -10.12
N ALA A 108 8.00 -5.94 -10.03
CA ALA A 108 8.63 -6.55 -11.21
C ALA A 108 7.71 -7.57 -11.91
N VAL A 109 6.78 -8.18 -11.17
CA VAL A 109 5.87 -9.21 -11.67
C VAL A 109 4.59 -8.62 -12.27
N PHE A 110 4.11 -7.49 -11.72
CA PHE A 110 2.84 -6.86 -12.09
C PHE A 110 3.05 -5.46 -12.65
#